data_AF-A0AA87Q2B5-F1
#
_entry.id   AF-A0AA87Q2B5-F1
#
_cell.length_a   1.000
_cell.length_b   1.000
_cell.length_c   1.000
_cell.angle_alpha   90.00
_cell.angle_beta   90.00
_cell.angle_gamma   90.00
#
_symmetry.space_group_name_H-M   'P 1'
#
loop_
_entity.id
_entity.type
_entity.pdbx_description
1 polymer ?
#
loop_
_entity_poly.entity_id
_entity_poly.type
_entity_poly.pdbx_seq_one_letter_code
_entity_poly.pdbx_strand_id
1 'polypeptide(L)'
;MDLPEMEQPPGSADAYVQAYLADPDTYWWSTNDYSSSEADVVLKRVLAIIAQARLPDHKQALGQLGVGPLEDMMSDALLDLLGPWMPFTAAMCYALGSVRMEFEPPALQRRLATMILHSQGKDR
;
A
#
# COMPACT_ATOMS: atom_id res chain seq x y z
N MET A 1 -31.50 -9.17 0.07
CA MET A 1 -30.08 -9.07 0.46
C MET A 1 -29.90 -7.65 0.95
N ASP A 2 -29.83 -7.46 2.25
CA ASP A 2 -29.47 -6.17 2.83
C ASP A 2 -27.98 -5.94 2.54
N LEU A 3 -27.68 -4.86 1.84
CA LEU A 3 -26.33 -4.33 1.74
C LEU A 3 -25.88 -4.00 3.16
N PRO A 4 -24.68 -4.40 3.61
CA PRO A 4 -24.17 -3.94 4.90
C PRO A 4 -24.23 -2.41 4.89
N GLU A 5 -24.79 -1.86 5.96
CA GLU A 5 -24.83 -0.44 6.24
C GLU A 5 -23.39 0.06 6.11
N MET A 6 -23.06 0.74 5.00
CA MET A 6 -21.75 1.32 4.81
C MET A 6 -21.62 2.39 5.90
N GLU A 7 -20.92 2.05 6.99
CA GLU A 7 -20.60 3.00 8.05
C GLU A 7 -20.09 4.28 7.39
N GLN A 8 -20.65 5.42 7.82
CA GLN A 8 -20.33 6.69 7.20
C GLN A 8 -18.82 6.87 7.11
N PRO A 9 -18.28 7.32 5.95
CA PRO A 9 -16.85 7.46 5.80
C PRO A 9 -16.31 8.35 6.93
N PRO A 10 -15.22 7.94 7.59
CA PRO A 10 -14.69 8.67 8.74
C PRO A 10 -14.42 10.13 8.38
N GLY A 11 -14.86 11.04 9.26
CA GLY A 11 -14.90 12.49 8.99
C GLY A 11 -13.54 13.18 8.81
N SER A 12 -12.42 12.45 8.89
CA SER A 12 -11.07 12.95 8.62
C SER A 12 -10.16 11.85 8.02
N ALA A 13 -9.09 12.27 7.33
CA ALA A 13 -8.12 11.35 6.73
C ALA A 13 -7.42 10.45 7.77
N ASP A 14 -7.13 10.97 8.96
CA ASP A 14 -6.54 10.17 10.05
C ASP A 14 -7.54 9.15 10.59
N ALA A 15 -8.81 9.53 10.74
CA ALA A 15 -9.86 8.61 11.14
C ALA A 15 -10.05 7.49 10.10
N TYR A 16 -9.90 7.81 8.81
CA TYR A 16 -9.87 6.80 7.76
C TYR A 16 -8.71 5.83 7.88
N VAL A 17 -7.49 6.34 8.08
CA VAL A 17 -6.31 5.48 8.26
C VAL A 17 -6.50 4.53 9.43
N GLN A 18 -6.97 5.04 10.57
CA GLN A 18 -7.21 4.22 11.77
C GLN A 18 -8.32 3.19 11.55
N ALA A 19 -9.41 3.58 10.88
CA ALA A 19 -10.50 2.66 10.54
C ALA A 19 -10.04 1.54 9.60
N TYR A 20 -9.28 1.87 8.55
CA TYR A 20 -8.72 0.88 7.64
C TYR A 20 -7.76 -0.08 8.35
N LEU A 21 -6.89 0.43 9.23
CA LEU A 21 -5.97 -0.43 9.99
C LEU A 21 -6.70 -1.37 10.96
N ALA A 22 -7.85 -0.96 11.50
CA ALA A 22 -8.65 -1.76 12.41
C ALA A 22 -9.51 -2.81 11.71
N ASP A 23 -10.07 -2.48 10.54
CA ASP A 23 -10.91 -3.38 9.74
C ASP A 23 -10.63 -3.21 8.23
N PRO A 24 -9.56 -3.81 7.72
CA PRO A 24 -9.14 -3.59 6.34
C PRO A 24 -10.13 -4.17 5.31
N ASP A 25 -10.91 -5.19 5.67
CA ASP A 25 -11.87 -5.83 4.76
C ASP A 25 -13.08 -4.92 4.47
N THR A 26 -13.58 -4.22 5.49
CA THR A 26 -14.69 -3.27 5.35
C THR A 26 -14.33 -2.09 4.44
N TYR A 27 -13.09 -1.59 4.55
CA TYR A 27 -12.66 -0.39 3.84
C TYR A 27 -11.91 -0.69 2.53
N TRP A 28 -11.72 -1.97 2.18
CA TRP A 28 -10.98 -2.44 1.01
C TRP A 28 -11.42 -1.74 -0.28
N TRP A 29 -12.72 -1.81 -0.60
CA TRP A 29 -13.27 -1.25 -1.83
C TRP A 29 -13.03 0.25 -1.97
N SER A 30 -13.14 1.00 -0.86
CA SER A 30 -12.89 2.44 -0.88
C SER A 30 -11.40 2.80 -1.01
N THR A 31 -10.51 1.90 -0.59
CA THR A 31 -9.05 2.09 -0.69
C THR A 31 -8.54 1.70 -2.07
N ASN A 32 -9.19 0.71 -2.69
CA ASN A 32 -8.83 0.13 -3.97
C ASN A 32 -9.63 0.70 -5.16
N ASP A 33 -10.51 1.70 -4.94
CA ASP A 33 -11.19 2.39 -6.02
C ASP A 33 -10.18 3.25 -6.78
N TYR A 34 -9.60 2.66 -7.82
CA TYR A 34 -8.57 3.24 -8.64
C TYR A 34 -9.13 3.66 -9.99
N SER A 35 -9.27 4.96 -10.19
CA SER A 35 -9.35 5.56 -11.51
C SER A 35 -8.04 6.31 -11.80
N SER A 36 -7.62 6.40 -13.06
CA SER A 36 -6.39 7.13 -13.44
C SER A 36 -6.42 8.61 -13.04
N SER A 37 -7.61 9.20 -12.90
CA SER A 37 -7.83 10.55 -12.38
C SER A 37 -7.61 10.69 -10.86
N GLU A 38 -7.56 9.59 -10.12
CA GLU A 38 -7.48 9.55 -8.66
C GLU A 38 -6.20 8.89 -8.13
N ALA A 39 -5.29 8.46 -9.01
CA ALA A 39 -4.05 7.76 -8.65
C ALA A 39 -3.25 8.47 -7.55
N ASP A 40 -3.11 9.80 -7.62
CA ASP A 40 -2.41 10.58 -6.59
C ASP A 40 -3.10 10.54 -5.23
N VAL A 41 -4.43 10.51 -5.21
CA VAL A 41 -5.24 10.45 -3.97
C VAL A 41 -5.11 9.07 -3.35
N VAL A 42 -5.22 8.02 -4.16
CA VAL A 42 -5.02 6.63 -3.73
C VAL A 42 -3.60 6.45 -3.18
N LEU A 43 -2.57 6.90 -3.91
CA LEU A 43 -1.19 6.79 -3.44
C LEU A 43 -0.97 7.50 -2.11
N LYS A 44 -1.46 8.75 -1.95
CA LYS A 44 -1.34 9.47 -0.67
C LYS A 44 -2.00 8.71 0.48
N ARG A 45 -3.17 8.12 0.25
CA ARG A 45 -3.89 7.33 1.25
C ARG A 45 -3.14 6.05 1.60
N VAL A 46 -2.66 5.31 0.61
CA VAL A 46 -1.82 4.11 0.80
C VAL A 46 -0.58 4.44 1.64
N LEU A 47 0.13 5.52 1.30
CA LEU A 47 1.32 5.95 2.02
C LEU A 47 0.99 6.36 3.47
N ALA A 48 -0.13 7.05 3.69
CA ALA A 48 -0.58 7.42 5.04
C ALA A 48 -0.91 6.20 5.91
N ILE A 49 -1.55 5.17 5.32
CA ILE A 49 -1.83 3.91 6.01
C ILE A 49 -0.52 3.19 6.37
N ILE A 50 0.40 3.05 5.41
CA ILE A 50 1.71 2.40 5.62
C ILE A 50 2.51 3.12 6.72
N ALA A 51 2.48 4.46 6.74
CA ALA A 51 3.19 5.25 7.74
C ALA A 51 2.70 5.04 9.17
N GLN A 52 1.41 4.72 9.36
CA GLN A 52 0.81 4.45 10.67
C GLN A 52 0.76 2.95 11.01
N ALA A 53 1.07 2.09 10.03
CA ALA A 53 1.01 0.65 10.21
C ALA A 53 2.12 0.12 11.12
N ARG A 54 1.83 -0.92 11.90
CA ARG A 54 2.77 -1.58 12.80
C ARG A 54 2.76 -3.07 12.51
N LEU A 55 3.95 -3.65 12.35
CA LEU A 55 4.11 -5.09 12.27
C LEU A 55 4.34 -5.66 13.68
N PRO A 56 3.76 -6.83 14.01
CA PRO A 56 2.97 -7.71 13.14
C PRO A 56 1.47 -7.37 13.05
N ASP A 57 0.97 -6.42 13.85
CA ASP A 57 -0.46 -6.17 14.07
C ASP A 57 -1.24 -5.87 12.79
N HIS A 58 -0.64 -5.14 11.84
CA HIS A 58 -1.31 -4.66 10.62
C HIS A 58 -0.87 -5.42 9.35
N LYS A 59 -0.45 -6.69 9.49
CA LYS A 59 -0.02 -7.51 8.34
C LYS A 59 -1.09 -7.68 7.27
N GLN A 60 -2.36 -7.88 7.67
CA GLN A 60 -3.47 -8.04 6.70
C GLN A 60 -3.68 -6.76 5.90
N ALA A 61 -3.81 -5.62 6.59
CA ALA A 61 -3.94 -4.30 5.97
C ALA A 61 -2.79 -4.01 5.00
N LEU A 62 -1.53 -4.21 5.42
CA LEU A 62 -0.38 -3.99 4.56
C LEU A 62 -0.32 -4.93 3.35
N GLY A 63 -0.69 -6.21 3.54
CA GLY A 63 -0.73 -7.19 2.46
C GLY A 63 -1.76 -6.81 1.41
N GLN A 64 -2.94 -6.37 1.85
CA GLN A 64 -4.01 -5.86 0.99
C GLN A 64 -3.54 -4.66 0.16
N LEU A 65 -2.88 -3.67 0.76
CA LEU A 65 -2.32 -2.54 -0.01
C LEU A 65 -1.37 -3.02 -1.11
N GLY A 66 -0.64 -4.11 -0.87
CA GLY A 66 0.21 -4.77 -1.87
C GLY A 66 -0.57 -5.40 -3.02
N VAL A 67 -1.59 -6.23 -2.73
CA VAL A 67 -2.36 -7.00 -3.73
C VAL A 67 -3.54 -6.25 -4.37
N GLY A 68 -3.55 -4.92 -4.25
CA GLY A 68 -4.53 -4.05 -4.90
C GLY A 68 -3.89 -2.75 -5.33
N PRO A 69 -3.93 -1.68 -4.53
CA PRO A 69 -3.59 -0.37 -5.04
C PRO A 69 -2.11 -0.25 -5.46
N LEU A 70 -1.18 -0.88 -4.74
CA LEU A 70 0.23 -0.88 -5.15
C LEU A 70 0.51 -1.77 -6.37
N GLU A 71 -0.24 -2.85 -6.54
CA GLU A 71 -0.19 -3.70 -7.75
C GLU A 71 -0.72 -2.94 -8.96
N ASP A 72 -1.90 -2.32 -8.85
CA ASP A 72 -2.54 -1.54 -9.91
C ASP A 72 -1.70 -0.33 -10.35
N MET A 73 -0.94 0.26 -9.43
CA MET A 73 -0.06 1.42 -9.70
C MET A 73 1.37 1.03 -10.08
N MET A 74 1.73 -0.26 -10.01
CA MET A 74 3.13 -0.69 -10.13
C MET A 74 3.73 -0.28 -11.47
N SER A 75 4.78 0.54 -11.40
CA SER A 75 5.41 1.14 -12.59
C SER A 75 6.78 1.71 -12.24
N ASP A 76 7.62 1.93 -13.25
CA ASP A 76 8.89 2.64 -13.06
C ASP A 76 8.68 4.05 -12.48
N ALA A 77 7.60 4.72 -12.89
CA ALA A 77 7.23 6.04 -12.36
C ALA A 77 6.90 5.99 -10.87
N LEU A 78 6.14 4.98 -10.41
CA LEU A 78 5.90 4.78 -8.99
C LEU A 78 7.22 4.52 -8.24
N LEU A 79 8.10 3.67 -8.78
CA LEU A 79 9.40 3.40 -8.13
C LEU A 79 10.32 4.62 -8.10
N ASP A 80 10.27 5.50 -9.11
CA ASP A 80 10.96 6.80 -9.10
C ASP A 80 10.42 7.71 -8.00
N LEU A 81 9.09 7.77 -7.84
CA LEU A 81 8.44 8.55 -6.78
C LEU A 81 8.79 8.04 -5.38
N LEU A 82 8.88 6.71 -5.20
CA LEU A 82 9.22 6.12 -3.91
C LEU A 82 10.72 6.23 -3.57
N GLY A 83 11.59 6.28 -4.57
CA GLY A 83 13.06 6.26 -4.41
C GLY A 83 13.63 7.24 -3.38
N PRO A 84 13.21 8.51 -3.33
CA PRO A 84 13.66 9.48 -2.33
C PRO A 84 13.38 9.10 -0.87
N TRP A 85 12.45 8.18 -0.61
CA TRP A 85 12.11 7.71 0.74
C TRP A 85 12.87 6.45 1.15
N MET A 86 13.85 5.99 0.37
CA MET A 86 14.73 4.90 0.78
C MET A 86 15.75 5.34 1.87
N PRO A 87 16.13 4.46 2.81
CA PRO A 87 15.64 3.09 2.97
C PRO A 87 14.20 3.06 3.47
N PHE A 88 13.43 2.10 2.96
CA PHE A 88 12.04 1.90 3.35
C PHE A 88 11.90 1.35 4.76
N THR A 89 10.79 1.71 5.43
CA THR A 89 10.41 1.12 6.71
C THR A 89 9.99 -0.34 6.53
N ALA A 90 9.99 -1.12 7.62
CA ALA A 90 9.53 -2.51 7.59
C ALA A 90 8.10 -2.68 7.05
N ALA A 91 7.20 -1.75 7.39
CA ALA A 91 5.82 -1.73 6.89
C ALA A 91 5.77 -1.50 5.37
N MET A 92 6.55 -0.53 4.86
CA MET A 92 6.66 -0.27 3.42
C MET A 92 7.27 -1.47 2.68
N CYS A 93 8.34 -2.07 3.20
CA CYS A 93 8.93 -3.28 2.62
C CYS A 93 7.92 -4.44 2.58
N TYR A 94 7.08 -4.60 3.61
CA TYR A 94 6.07 -5.65 3.65
C TYR A 94 4.97 -5.42 2.61
N ALA A 95 4.46 -4.19 2.50
CA ALA A 95 3.44 -3.85 1.51
C ALA A 95 3.96 -4.02 0.07
N LEU A 96 5.13 -3.46 -0.23
CA LEU A 96 5.79 -3.60 -1.53
C LEU A 96 6.17 -5.05 -1.86
N GLY A 97 6.58 -5.82 -0.85
CA GLY A 97 6.87 -7.26 -1.01
C GLY A 97 5.64 -8.13 -1.22
N SER A 98 4.44 -7.59 -0.97
CA SER A 98 3.16 -8.27 -1.20
C SER A 98 2.60 -8.01 -2.61
N VAL A 99 3.23 -7.13 -3.41
CA VAL A 99 2.79 -6.85 -4.78
C VAL A 99 3.01 -8.09 -5.66
N ARG A 100 1.98 -8.48 -6.41
CA ARG A 100 2.10 -9.56 -7.41
C ARG A 100 2.71 -9.02 -8.69
N MET A 101 3.93 -9.44 -8.97
CA MET A 101 4.74 -8.93 -10.08
C MET A 101 4.70 -9.82 -11.33
N GLU A 102 3.86 -10.86 -11.35
CA GLU A 102 3.91 -11.94 -12.34
C GLU A 102 3.65 -11.50 -13.78
N PHE A 103 2.95 -10.38 -13.99
CA PHE A 103 2.68 -9.79 -15.30
C PHE A 103 3.59 -8.60 -15.64
N GLU A 104 4.41 -8.12 -14.69
CA GLU A 104 5.27 -6.96 -14.89
C GLU A 104 6.58 -7.32 -15.61
N PRO A 105 7.20 -6.38 -16.36
CA PRO A 105 8.47 -6.63 -17.03
C PRO A 105 9.56 -7.06 -16.05
N PRO A 106 10.43 -8.05 -16.39
CA PRO A 106 11.47 -8.54 -15.47
C PRO A 106 12.42 -7.47 -14.94
N ALA A 107 12.60 -6.37 -15.68
CA ALA A 107 13.39 -5.22 -15.23
C ALA A 107 12.75 -4.53 -14.02
N LEU A 108 11.43 -4.32 -14.06
CA LEU A 108 10.68 -3.71 -12.97
C LEU A 108 10.66 -4.61 -11.73
N GLN A 109 10.46 -5.92 -11.92
CA GLN A 109 10.51 -6.91 -10.82
C GLN A 109 11.85 -6.86 -10.07
N ARG A 110 12.97 -6.88 -10.82
CA ARG A 110 14.31 -6.79 -10.23
C ARG A 110 14.54 -5.47 -9.52
N ARG A 111 14.02 -4.37 -10.08
CA ARG A 111 14.16 -3.04 -9.50
C ARG A 111 13.47 -2.96 -8.14
N LEU A 112 12.20 -3.37 -8.07
CA LEU A 112 11.45 -3.44 -6.81
C LEU A 112 12.17 -4.32 -5.77
N ALA A 113 12.56 -5.54 -6.17
CA ALA A 113 13.28 -6.46 -5.29
C ALA A 113 14.58 -5.84 -4.74
N THR A 114 15.33 -5.13 -5.58
CA THR A 114 16.57 -4.44 -5.17
C THR A 114 16.30 -3.35 -4.14
N MET A 115 15.25 -2.54 -4.34
CA MET A 115 14.87 -1.49 -3.40
C MET A 115 14.45 -2.05 -2.03
N ILE A 116 13.69 -3.16 -2.03
CA ILE A 116 13.28 -3.87 -0.80
C ILE A 116 14.51 -4.46 -0.09
N LEU A 117 15.35 -5.22 -0.80
CA LEU A 117 16.54 -5.85 -0.22
C LEU A 117 17.52 -4.83 0.34
N HIS A 118 17.75 -3.71 -0.37
CA HIS A 118 18.62 -2.65 0.10
C HIS A 118 18.09 -2.02 1.40
N SER A 119 16.78 -1.85 1.51
CA SER A 119 16.14 -1.26 2.70
C SER A 119 16.22 -2.19 3.91
N GLN A 120 16.12 -3.51 3.71
CA GLN A 120 16.24 -4.52 4.77
C GLN A 120 17.69 -4.80 5.19
N GLY A 121 18.66 -4.57 4.32
CA GLY A 121 20.08 -4.82 4.58
C GLY A 121 20.77 -3.81 5.52
N LYS A 122 20.09 -2.71 5.89
CA LYS A 122 20.65 -1.65 6.74
C LYS A 122 20.48 -1.89 8.26
N ASP A 123 19.67 -2.87 8.66
CA ASP A 123 19.46 -3.26 10.07
C ASP A 123 20.45 -4.34 10.56
N ARG A 124 21.63 -4.46 9.91
CA ARG A 124 22.68 -5.43 10.26
C ARG A 124 24.02 -4.78 10.58
#